data_AF-A0A3M6QE83-F1
#
_entry.id   AF-A0A3M6QE83-F1
#
_cell.length_a   1.000
_cell.length_b   1.000
_cell.length_c   1.000
_cell.angle_alpha   90.00
_cell.angle_beta   90.00
_cell.angle_gamma   90.00
#
_symmetry.space_group_name_H-M   'P 1'
#
loop_
_entity.id
_entity.type
_entity.pdbx_description
1 polymer ?
#
loop_
_entity_poly.entity_id
_entity_poly.type
_entity_poly.pdbx_seq_one_letter_code
_entity_poly.pdbx_strand_id
1 'polypeptide(L)'
;MTMKPLTLWVLSASLVALPAAYASGLSAEQVRGALEKAGYTHVHDLDYDDDGYWEADAVNAAGQAVDLRVDPRTGTVLREQPDDDAMRSSRRDAAQPTPLAQQPARAAAPSLTAEQVRARLEKAGYTGIHDVDYDDDGYWEADAVNRAGQRVDLRIDPHSGAVLRERRDD
;
A
#
# COMPACT_ATOMS: atom_id res chain seq x y z
N MET A 1 45.18 62.36 -0.35
CA MET A 1 44.15 61.59 0.37
C MET A 1 43.18 61.05 -0.65
N THR A 2 43.29 59.75 -0.97
CA THR A 2 42.53 59.09 -2.03
C THR A 2 41.22 58.55 -1.44
N MET A 3 40.07 59.07 -1.89
CA MET A 3 38.75 58.55 -1.51
C MET A 3 38.50 57.25 -2.30
N LYS A 4 38.21 56.17 -1.57
CA LYS A 4 37.85 54.84 -2.11
C LYS A 4 36.38 54.81 -2.52
N PRO A 5 35.98 54.05 -3.57
CA PRO A 5 34.59 53.97 -4.02
C PRO A 5 33.70 53.17 -3.05
N LEU A 6 32.46 53.64 -2.87
CA LEU A 6 31.38 52.89 -2.21
C LEU A 6 31.00 51.70 -3.08
N THR A 7 30.96 50.51 -2.50
CA THR A 7 30.46 49.30 -3.16
C THR A 7 29.71 48.47 -2.13
N LEU A 8 28.62 47.83 -2.61
CA LEU A 8 27.76 46.84 -1.96
C LEU A 8 26.75 47.42 -0.95
N TRP A 9 25.51 46.95 -0.89
CA TRP A 9 25.09 45.56 -1.04
C TRP A 9 23.75 45.43 -1.78
N VAL A 10 23.71 44.57 -2.81
CA VAL A 10 22.45 43.93 -3.20
C VAL A 10 22.17 42.89 -2.13
N LEU A 11 21.08 43.04 -1.39
CA LEU A 11 20.56 41.94 -0.59
C LEU A 11 20.05 40.87 -1.56
N SER A 12 20.87 39.85 -1.80
CA SER A 12 20.38 38.58 -2.34
C SER A 12 19.49 37.95 -1.26
N ALA A 13 18.19 38.19 -1.35
CA ALA A 13 17.21 37.38 -0.65
C ALA A 13 17.35 35.95 -1.19
N SER A 14 18.05 35.10 -0.43
CA SER A 14 17.94 33.65 -0.63
C SER A 14 16.50 33.30 -0.25
N LEU A 15 15.66 32.99 -1.25
CA LEU A 15 14.45 32.25 -0.97
C LEU A 15 14.91 30.90 -0.40
N VAL A 16 14.81 30.76 0.92
CA VAL A 16 14.72 29.43 1.52
C VAL A 16 13.40 28.88 1.02
N ALA A 17 13.46 28.01 0.01
CA ALA A 17 12.36 27.13 -0.32
C ALA A 17 12.07 26.32 0.95
N LEU A 18 10.96 26.60 1.61
CA LEU A 18 10.43 25.72 2.63
C LEU A 18 10.22 24.36 1.96
N PRO A 19 10.67 23.23 2.54
CA PRO A 19 10.25 21.94 2.01
C PRO A 19 8.73 21.96 2.00
N ALA A 20 8.13 21.69 0.84
CA ALA A 20 6.70 21.51 0.72
C ALA A 20 6.30 20.49 1.79
N ALA A 21 5.60 20.98 2.82
CA ALA A 21 5.02 20.11 3.82
C ALA A 21 3.95 19.28 3.10
N TYR A 22 4.31 18.07 2.68
CA TYR A 22 3.34 17.06 2.31
C TYR A 22 2.63 16.66 3.60
N ALA A 23 1.60 17.42 3.95
CA ALA A 23 0.67 17.03 4.98
C ALA A 23 -0.02 15.74 4.51
N SER A 24 0.21 14.64 5.24
CA SER A 24 -0.63 13.42 5.37
C SER A 24 -0.04 12.06 4.94
N GLY A 25 1.22 11.95 4.49
CA GLY A 25 1.84 10.67 4.11
C GLY A 25 3.38 10.67 4.00
N LEU A 26 3.98 9.48 3.90
CA LEU A 26 5.39 9.21 3.59
C LEU A 26 5.75 9.75 2.20
N SER A 27 7.00 10.17 2.03
CA SER A 27 7.56 10.52 0.72
C SER A 27 7.88 9.29 -0.12
N ALA A 28 8.01 9.47 -1.44
CA ALA A 28 8.44 8.42 -2.37
C ALA A 28 9.76 7.75 -1.91
N GLU A 29 10.74 8.54 -1.46
CA GLU A 29 12.00 7.98 -0.94
C GLU A 29 11.80 7.12 0.30
N GLN A 30 10.91 7.53 1.21
CA GLN A 30 10.60 6.76 2.41
C GLN A 30 9.88 5.46 2.07
N VAL A 31 8.98 5.47 1.09
CA VAL A 31 8.27 4.28 0.59
C VAL A 31 9.24 3.34 -0.11
N ARG A 32 10.08 3.84 -1.03
CA ARG A 32 11.16 3.05 -1.66
C ARG A 32 12.04 2.38 -0.61
N GLY A 33 12.50 3.13 0.39
CA GLY A 33 13.30 2.56 1.47
C GLY A 33 12.55 1.51 2.30
N ALA A 34 11.23 1.64 2.48
CA ALA A 34 10.40 0.63 3.13
C ALA A 34 10.34 -0.66 2.31
N LEU A 35 10.17 -0.55 0.98
CA LEU A 35 10.15 -1.68 0.05
C LEU A 35 11.50 -2.41 0.00
N GLU A 36 12.61 -1.68 -0.07
CA GLU A 36 13.96 -2.26 -0.03
C GLU A 36 14.22 -3.01 1.28
N LYS A 37 13.81 -2.44 2.42
CA LYS A 37 13.90 -3.11 3.73
C LYS A 37 13.02 -4.35 3.83
N ALA A 38 11.90 -4.38 3.11
CA ALA A 38 11.02 -5.55 3.01
C ALA A 38 11.57 -6.63 2.07
N GLY A 39 12.67 -6.38 1.37
CA GLY A 39 13.34 -7.35 0.49
C GLY A 39 12.93 -7.26 -0.98
N TYR A 40 12.17 -6.24 -1.36
CA TYR A 40 11.93 -5.92 -2.76
C TYR A 40 13.18 -5.27 -3.36
N THR A 41 13.49 -5.65 -4.59
CA THR A 41 14.62 -5.10 -5.35
C THR A 41 14.10 -4.45 -6.62
N HIS A 42 14.93 -3.68 -7.31
CA HIS A 42 14.54 -3.01 -8.56
C HIS A 42 13.23 -2.20 -8.40
N VAL A 43 13.09 -1.43 -7.33
CA VAL A 43 11.91 -0.59 -7.11
C VAL A 43 11.96 0.62 -8.05
N HIS A 44 10.98 0.76 -8.94
CA HIS A 44 10.83 1.84 -9.90
C HIS A 44 9.36 2.19 -10.12
N ASP A 45 9.11 3.24 -10.92
CA ASP A 45 7.76 3.74 -11.23
C ASP A 45 6.89 3.92 -9.99
N LEU A 46 7.50 4.52 -8.97
CA LEU A 46 6.88 4.78 -7.69
C LEU A 46 6.08 6.09 -7.76
N ASP A 47 4.77 5.96 -7.91
CA ASP A 47 3.84 7.06 -8.07
C ASP A 47 2.75 7.04 -7.00
N TYR A 48 2.23 8.22 -6.65
CA TYR A 48 1.10 8.36 -5.75
C TYR A 48 -0.16 8.51 -6.59
N ASP A 49 -1.03 7.51 -6.56
CA ASP A 49 -2.26 7.46 -7.35
C ASP A 49 -3.36 8.33 -6.72
N ASP A 50 -4.30 8.76 -7.55
CA ASP A 50 -5.44 9.61 -7.20
C ASP A 50 -6.38 8.95 -6.18
N ASP A 51 -6.34 7.61 -6.08
CA ASP A 51 -7.08 6.83 -5.09
C ASP A 51 -6.43 6.82 -3.69
N GLY A 52 -5.28 7.48 -3.55
CA GLY A 52 -4.62 7.77 -2.29
C GLY A 52 -3.59 6.74 -1.85
N TYR A 53 -3.05 5.95 -2.77
CA TYR A 53 -2.04 4.92 -2.48
C TYR A 53 -0.77 5.16 -3.29
N TRP A 54 0.34 4.60 -2.82
CA TRP A 54 1.52 4.50 -3.66
C TRP A 54 1.43 3.24 -4.50
N GLU A 55 1.74 3.34 -5.78
CA GLU A 55 1.96 2.21 -6.68
C GLU A 55 3.44 2.14 -7.04
N ALA A 56 3.99 0.93 -7.17
CA ALA A 56 5.40 0.73 -7.49
C ALA A 56 5.66 -0.61 -8.18
N ASP A 57 6.54 -0.59 -9.17
CA ASP A 57 7.03 -1.81 -9.81
C ASP A 57 8.30 -2.27 -9.11
N ALA A 58 8.38 -3.57 -8.82
CA ALA A 58 9.50 -4.15 -8.09
C ALA A 58 9.75 -5.61 -8.46
N VAL A 59 10.86 -6.15 -7.97
CA VAL A 59 11.18 -7.57 -8.03
C VAL A 59 11.11 -8.14 -6.62
N ASN A 60 10.22 -9.11 -6.40
CA ASN A 60 10.08 -9.78 -5.11
C ASN A 60 11.23 -10.76 -4.82
N ALA A 61 11.26 -11.31 -3.61
CA ALA A 61 12.31 -12.26 -3.20
C ALA A 61 12.34 -13.55 -4.03
N ALA A 62 11.27 -13.89 -4.76
CA ALA A 62 11.22 -15.01 -5.69
C ALA A 62 11.78 -14.67 -7.08
N GLY A 63 12.27 -13.44 -7.28
CA GLY A 63 12.81 -12.97 -8.56
C GLY A 63 11.74 -12.61 -9.60
N GLN A 64 10.50 -12.40 -9.17
CA GLN A 64 9.38 -12.06 -10.06
C GLN A 64 9.14 -10.56 -10.07
N ALA A 65 8.94 -10.00 -11.27
CA ALA A 65 8.44 -8.63 -11.42
C ALA A 65 6.99 -8.55 -10.93
N VAL A 66 6.71 -7.58 -10.08
CA VAL A 66 5.45 -7.39 -9.38
C VAL A 66 5.08 -5.92 -9.27
N ASP A 67 3.79 -5.65 -9.37
CA ASP A 67 3.17 -4.36 -9.11
C ASP A 67 2.73 -4.35 -7.64
N LEU A 68 3.14 -3.32 -6.92
CA LEU A 68 2.90 -3.16 -5.49
C LEU A 68 1.96 -1.99 -5.25
N ARG A 69 1.00 -2.17 -4.34
CA ARG A 69 0.23 -1.06 -3.75
C ARG A 69 0.65 -0.89 -2.31
N VAL A 70 0.99 0.33 -1.92
CA VAL A 70 1.61 0.63 -0.63
C VAL A 70 0.83 1.70 0.12
N ASP A 71 0.62 1.46 1.42
CA ASP A 71 -0.04 2.41 2.31
C ASP A 71 0.78 3.71 2.44
N PRO A 72 0.17 4.88 2.18
CA PRO A 72 0.90 6.13 2.14
C PRO A 72 1.31 6.68 3.49
N ARG A 73 0.85 6.12 4.61
CA ARG A 73 1.20 6.60 5.97
C ARG A 73 2.26 5.73 6.63
N THR A 74 2.27 4.45 6.29
CA THR A 74 3.08 3.42 6.96
C THR A 74 4.13 2.81 6.05
N GLY A 75 3.97 2.87 4.72
CA GLY A 75 4.87 2.25 3.76
C GLY A 75 4.69 0.73 3.67
N THR A 76 3.56 0.21 4.16
CA THR A 76 3.25 -1.21 4.17
C THR A 76 2.70 -1.65 2.81
N VAL A 77 3.23 -2.73 2.23
CA VAL A 77 2.66 -3.34 1.02
C VAL A 77 1.29 -3.92 1.35
N LEU A 78 0.26 -3.38 0.72
CA LEU A 78 -1.14 -3.81 0.84
C LEU A 78 -1.50 -4.85 -0.22
N ARG A 79 -0.87 -4.78 -1.39
CA ARG A 79 -1.09 -5.68 -2.52
C ARG A 79 0.23 -5.93 -3.27
N GLU A 80 0.44 -7.17 -3.69
CA GLU A 80 1.50 -7.60 -4.60
C GLU A 80 0.86 -8.44 -5.72
N GLN A 81 1.05 -8.06 -6.98
CA GLN A 81 0.55 -8.79 -8.14
C GLN A 81 1.67 -8.97 -9.16
N PRO A 82 1.74 -10.10 -9.90
CA PRO A 82 2.68 -10.21 -11.00
C PRO A 82 2.41 -9.13 -12.07
N ASP A 83 3.47 -8.48 -12.51
CA ASP A 83 3.43 -7.54 -13.64
C ASP A 83 2.84 -8.26 -14.88
N ASP A 84 1.96 -7.56 -15.61
CA ASP A 84 1.31 -8.04 -16.84
C ASP A 84 2.31 -8.60 -17.87
N ASP A 85 3.50 -7.99 -17.98
CA ASP A 85 4.56 -8.46 -18.88
C ASP A 85 5.22 -9.76 -18.38
N ALA A 86 5.33 -9.93 -17.06
CA ALA A 86 5.74 -11.20 -16.45
C ALA A 86 4.70 -12.30 -16.74
N MET A 87 3.41 -11.96 -16.68
CA MET A 87 2.32 -12.91 -16.97
C MET A 87 2.28 -13.31 -18.45
N ARG A 88 2.58 -12.38 -19.36
CA ARG A 88 2.68 -12.63 -20.81
C ARG A 88 3.89 -13.48 -21.18
N SER A 89 5.02 -13.27 -20.52
CA SER A 89 6.26 -14.04 -20.72
C SER A 89 6.07 -15.49 -20.26
N SER A 90 5.45 -15.67 -19.09
CA SER A 90 5.06 -16.98 -18.55
C SER A 90 4.13 -17.76 -19.50
N ARG A 91 3.20 -17.07 -20.18
CA ARG A 91 2.31 -17.69 -21.18
C ARG A 91 2.99 -18.03 -22.51
N ARG A 92 4.06 -17.32 -22.89
CA ARG A 92 4.80 -17.57 -24.15
C ARG A 92 5.69 -18.81 -24.09
N ASP A 93 6.28 -19.09 -22.93
CA ASP A 93 7.08 -20.31 -22.73
C ASP A 93 6.20 -21.57 -22.60
N ALA A 94 4.89 -21.42 -22.41
CA ALA A 94 3.92 -22.52 -22.31
C ALA A 94 3.31 -22.90 -23.68
N ALA A 95 4.12 -23.40 -24.61
CA ALA A 95 3.65 -24.00 -25.85
C ALA A 95 3.55 -25.54 -25.74
N GLN A 96 2.38 -26.05 -25.33
CA GLN A 96 1.60 -27.18 -25.90
C GLN A 96 0.65 -27.83 -24.86
N PRO A 97 -0.54 -28.30 -25.28
CA PRO A 97 -1.56 -28.86 -24.40
C PRO A 97 -1.39 -30.38 -24.19
N THR A 98 -1.64 -30.88 -22.98
CA THR A 98 -1.96 -32.30 -22.72
C THR A 98 -3.01 -32.37 -21.61
N PRO A 99 -4.13 -33.10 -21.78
CA PRO A 99 -5.24 -33.06 -20.84
C PRO A 99 -5.08 -34.03 -19.66
N LEU A 100 -5.62 -33.61 -18.51
CA LEU A 100 -5.88 -34.34 -17.25
C LEU A 100 -4.69 -35.03 -16.56
N ALA A 101 -3.90 -34.24 -15.86
CA ALA A 101 -3.69 -34.47 -14.44
C ALA A 101 -4.12 -33.20 -13.72
N GLN A 102 -5.15 -33.30 -12.87
CA GLN A 102 -5.62 -32.19 -12.04
C GLN A 102 -4.47 -31.82 -11.08
N GLN A 103 -3.59 -30.92 -11.52
CA GLN A 103 -2.79 -30.13 -10.61
C GLN A 103 -3.81 -29.34 -9.79
N PRO A 104 -3.79 -29.40 -8.43
CA PRO A 104 -4.65 -28.54 -7.67
C PRO A 104 -4.28 -27.13 -8.11
N ALA A 105 -5.25 -26.43 -8.71
CA ALA A 105 -5.10 -25.01 -8.97
C ALA A 105 -4.52 -24.41 -7.70
N ARG A 106 -3.35 -23.78 -7.79
CA ARG A 106 -2.87 -22.94 -6.70
C ARG A 106 -3.88 -21.81 -6.67
N ALA A 107 -4.93 -22.03 -5.89
CA ALA A 107 -6.03 -21.11 -5.75
C ALA A 107 -5.40 -19.76 -5.43
N ALA A 108 -5.85 -18.71 -6.12
CA ALA A 108 -5.68 -17.36 -5.62
C ALA A 108 -5.91 -17.43 -4.10
N ALA A 109 -4.96 -16.91 -3.31
CA ALA A 109 -5.05 -17.03 -1.85
C ALA A 109 -6.47 -16.63 -1.46
N PRO A 110 -7.26 -17.54 -0.86
CA PRO A 110 -8.68 -17.27 -0.67
C PRO A 110 -8.80 -16.01 0.19
N SER A 111 -9.76 -15.15 -0.17
CA SER A 111 -10.14 -14.04 0.70
C SER A 111 -10.34 -14.58 2.12
N LEU A 112 -9.84 -13.84 3.10
CA LEU A 112 -9.96 -14.18 4.51
C LEU A 112 -11.41 -14.51 4.81
N THR A 113 -11.63 -15.55 5.61
CA THR A 113 -12.97 -15.85 6.15
C THR A 113 -13.38 -14.79 7.17
N ALA A 114 -14.68 -14.63 7.40
CA ALA A 114 -15.21 -13.72 8.43
C ALA A 114 -14.59 -13.97 9.82
N GLU A 115 -14.34 -15.24 10.18
CA GLU A 115 -13.66 -15.61 11.44
C GLU A 115 -12.21 -15.10 11.49
N GLN A 116 -11.49 -15.23 10.38
CA GLN A 116 -10.11 -14.73 10.24
C GLN A 116 -10.04 -13.20 10.23
N VAL A 117 -11.07 -12.52 9.73
CA VAL A 117 -11.21 -11.06 9.81
C VAL A 117 -11.48 -10.65 11.26
N ARG A 118 -12.46 -11.28 11.93
CA ARG A 118 -12.77 -11.04 13.35
C ARG A 118 -11.53 -11.21 14.24
N ALA A 119 -10.80 -12.32 14.10
CA ALA A 119 -9.60 -12.57 14.90
C ALA A 119 -8.51 -11.50 14.71
N ARG A 120 -8.40 -10.93 13.50
CA ARG A 120 -7.47 -9.82 13.22
C ARG A 120 -7.93 -8.52 13.84
N LEU A 121 -9.22 -8.21 13.76
CA LEU A 121 -9.82 -7.04 14.41
C LEU A 121 -9.64 -7.10 15.93
N GLU A 122 -9.87 -8.26 16.56
CA GLU A 122 -9.60 -8.48 17.98
C GLU A 122 -8.12 -8.24 18.33
N LYS A 123 -7.21 -8.78 17.51
CA LYS A 123 -5.77 -8.57 17.68
C LYS A 123 -5.36 -7.09 17.50
N ALA A 124 -6.04 -6.37 16.62
CA ALA A 124 -5.87 -4.93 16.45
C ALA A 124 -6.48 -4.11 17.63
N GLY A 125 -7.23 -4.76 18.52
CA GLY A 125 -7.82 -4.16 19.72
C GLY A 125 -9.20 -3.56 19.50
N TYR A 126 -9.89 -3.97 18.44
CA TYR A 126 -11.32 -3.76 18.29
C TYR A 126 -12.07 -4.78 19.15
N THR A 127 -13.20 -4.34 19.70
CA THR A 127 -14.05 -5.16 20.58
C THR A 127 -15.49 -5.05 20.13
N GLY A 128 -16.39 -5.93 20.58
CA GLY A 128 -17.79 -5.89 20.14
C GLY A 128 -17.93 -5.97 18.62
N ILE A 129 -17.16 -6.86 17.98
CA ILE A 129 -17.16 -7.03 16.53
C ILE A 129 -18.39 -7.82 16.11
N HIS A 130 -19.21 -7.25 15.23
CA HIS A 130 -20.45 -7.83 14.69
C HIS A 130 -20.59 -7.49 13.20
N ASP A 131 -21.56 -8.11 12.54
CA ASP A 131 -21.91 -7.82 11.13
C ASP A 131 -20.70 -7.87 10.18
N VAL A 132 -19.92 -8.96 10.30
CA VAL A 132 -18.72 -9.19 9.49
C VAL A 132 -19.14 -9.82 8.16
N ASP A 133 -19.31 -8.99 7.14
CA ASP A 133 -19.85 -9.39 5.85
C ASP A 133 -18.91 -8.98 4.71
N TYR A 134 -18.91 -9.76 3.62
CA TYR A 134 -18.16 -9.44 2.41
C TYR A 134 -19.07 -8.71 1.45
N ASP A 135 -18.77 -7.45 1.17
CA ASP A 135 -19.54 -6.60 0.28
C ASP A 135 -19.21 -6.92 -1.20
N ASP A 136 -20.18 -6.66 -2.08
CA ASP A 136 -20.08 -6.84 -3.53
C ASP A 136 -19.00 -5.95 -4.16
N ASP A 137 -18.60 -4.88 -3.47
CA ASP A 137 -17.52 -3.98 -3.88
C ASP A 137 -16.11 -4.53 -3.59
N GLY A 138 -16.03 -5.73 -2.99
CA GLY A 138 -14.80 -6.50 -2.83
C GLY A 138 -14.07 -6.24 -1.53
N TYR A 139 -14.76 -5.80 -0.48
CA TYR A 139 -14.18 -5.53 0.84
C TYR A 139 -14.99 -6.25 1.92
N TRP A 140 -14.35 -6.52 3.05
CA TRP A 140 -15.09 -6.89 4.25
C TRP A 140 -15.59 -5.61 4.92
N GLU A 141 -16.82 -5.65 5.40
CA GLU A 141 -17.36 -4.66 6.33
C GLU A 141 -17.53 -5.32 7.70
N ALA A 142 -17.36 -4.53 8.77
CA ALA A 142 -17.63 -4.99 10.13
C ALA A 142 -17.93 -3.81 11.06
N ASP A 143 -18.91 -4.01 11.92
CA ASP A 143 -19.20 -3.08 13.01
C ASP A 143 -18.36 -3.47 14.22
N ALA A 144 -17.73 -2.49 14.86
CA ALA A 144 -16.87 -2.73 16.01
C ALA A 144 -16.85 -1.55 16.98
N VAL A 145 -16.24 -1.78 18.14
CA VAL A 145 -15.91 -0.76 19.13
C VAL A 145 -14.40 -0.55 19.12
N ASN A 146 -13.96 0.66 18.75
CA ASN A 146 -12.55 1.01 18.76
C ASN A 146 -12.01 1.18 20.19
N ARG A 147 -10.69 1.33 20.32
CA ARG A 147 -10.03 1.48 21.64
C ARG A 147 -10.47 2.70 22.44
N ALA A 148 -11.06 3.71 21.79
CA ALA A 148 -11.63 4.87 22.44
C ALA A 148 -13.07 4.63 22.95
N GLY A 149 -13.58 3.41 22.82
CA GLY A 149 -14.92 3.01 23.27
C GLY A 149 -16.04 3.44 22.33
N GLN A 150 -15.73 3.70 21.05
CA GLN A 150 -16.66 4.26 20.08
C GLN A 150 -17.08 3.20 19.08
N ARG A 151 -18.38 3.15 18.76
CA ARG A 151 -18.88 2.31 17.67
C ARG A 151 -18.40 2.87 16.33
N VAL A 152 -17.91 1.97 15.50
CA VAL A 152 -17.31 2.29 14.22
C VAL A 152 -17.64 1.22 13.18
N ASP A 153 -17.87 1.67 11.96
CA ASP A 153 -17.96 0.85 10.76
C ASP A 153 -16.56 0.74 10.17
N LEU A 154 -16.12 -0.48 9.93
CA LEU A 154 -14.81 -0.79 9.39
C LEU A 154 -14.96 -1.31 7.96
N ARG A 155 -14.13 -0.81 7.06
CA ARG A 155 -13.86 -1.44 5.76
C ARG A 155 -12.51 -2.13 5.84
N ILE A 156 -12.46 -3.40 5.52
CA ILE A 156 -11.30 -4.26 5.74
C ILE A 156 -10.87 -4.90 4.41
N ASP A 157 -9.57 -4.91 4.16
CA ASP A 157 -8.99 -5.59 3.00
C ASP A 157 -9.20 -7.10 3.07
N PRO A 158 -9.68 -7.74 1.99
CA PRO A 158 -10.06 -9.14 2.02
C PRO A 158 -8.92 -10.15 1.97
N HIS A 159 -7.68 -9.74 1.75
CA HIS A 159 -6.56 -10.68 1.68
C HIS A 159 -5.67 -10.57 2.94
N SER A 160 -5.47 -9.35 3.43
CA SER A 160 -4.61 -9.04 4.58
C SER A 160 -5.39 -8.90 5.89
N GLY A 161 -6.65 -8.47 5.82
CA GLY A 161 -7.48 -8.15 6.99
C GLY A 161 -7.11 -6.80 7.63
N ALA A 162 -6.45 -5.92 6.89
CA ALA A 162 -6.13 -4.57 7.32
C ALA A 162 -7.37 -3.66 7.28
N VAL A 163 -7.59 -2.86 8.32
CA VAL A 163 -8.65 -1.83 8.32
C VAL A 163 -8.23 -0.71 7.37
N LEU A 164 -8.92 -0.60 6.25
CA LEU A 164 -8.72 0.42 5.22
C LEU A 164 -9.47 1.71 5.56
N ARG A 165 -10.61 1.59 6.25
CA ARG A 165 -11.43 2.71 6.67
C ARG A 165 -12.06 2.44 8.01
N GLU A 166 -12.07 3.46 8.87
CA GLU A 166 -12.84 3.50 10.10
C GLU A 166 -13.74 4.74 10.04
N ARG A 167 -15.05 4.54 10.18
CA ARG A 167 -16.04 5.61 10.31
C ARG A 167 -16.80 5.42 11.62
N ARG A 168 -17.20 6.51 12.27
CA ARG A 168 -18.11 6.38 13.40
C ARG A 168 -19.50 6.05 12.91
N ASP A 169 -20.11 5.11 13.62
CA ASP A 169 -21.53 4.80 13.56
C ASP A 169 -22.24 5.80 14.50
N ASP A 170 -23.02 6.71 13.93
CA ASP A 170 -23.62 7.88 14.61
C ASP A 170 -25.04 7.61 15.12
#